data_AF-A0A917ZAT3-F1
#
_entry.id   AF-A0A917ZAT3-F1
#
_cell.length_a   1.000
_cell.length_b   1.000
_cell.length_c   1.000
_cell.angle_alpha   90.00
_cell.angle_beta   90.00
_cell.angle_gamma   90.00
#
_symmetry.space_group_name_H-M   'P 1'
#
loop_
_entity.id
_entity.type
_entity.pdbx_description
1 polymer ?
#
loop_
_entity_poly.entity_id
_entity_poly.type
_entity_poly.pdbx_seq_one_letter_code
_entity_poly.pdbx_strand_id
1 'polypeptide(L)'
;MKGLDLPPVLAQAYNLVKDVAPWPDSDEDERMSRARAWLDLGTTLRSSAGRIDVAGQQFMATNSGSDVQALKEKLEGADGPKNQLAAGEKAAVLAGAGQMVIVVIRVAFKTYALYLLTLLATSMIAAVMQGPVASFMWTARVAGVRQALKNLLMQSRRHVAEVVAGTISRSRRLLQELVLPPLVIVSLPAISYVSSVRFEESNEEARQETEAVLRETPAGREALAWVRDHGITVLFQEPPPLIEGTYRDNLDVLTVNPGKDPEERAEIFVHEVYHAQNEGRPNSLTMGREEYINASIEEEAIGNIKATEMREQLAAARGEPAPRSSYRHAYQKAISEENNLRAAQGRPLLTQSEEQRIGNQAGLAELRDDISGIYTDRFGDEWDARWYHQARDFLLPP
;
A
#
# COMPACT_ATOMS: atom_id res chain seq x y z
N MET A 1 -17.80 25.06 -8.58
CA MET A 1 -16.47 25.72 -8.65
C MET A 1 -15.69 24.92 -9.67
N LYS A 2 -15.70 25.32 -10.95
CA LYS A 2 -15.03 24.52 -12.00
C LYS A 2 -13.67 24.03 -11.50
N GLY A 3 -13.42 22.73 -11.65
CA GLY A 3 -12.20 22.08 -11.17
C GLY A 3 -10.95 22.87 -11.57
N LEU A 4 -9.90 22.80 -10.76
CA LEU A 4 -8.68 23.56 -11.01
C LEU A 4 -7.93 22.90 -12.19
N ASP A 5 -8.22 23.37 -13.40
CA ASP A 5 -7.54 22.92 -14.61
C ASP A 5 -6.12 23.48 -14.68
N LEU A 6 -5.21 22.74 -15.32
CA LEU A 6 -3.85 23.21 -15.56
C LEU A 6 -3.87 24.38 -16.56
N PRO A 7 -3.41 25.60 -16.19
CA PRO A 7 -3.33 26.71 -17.13
C PRO A 7 -2.42 26.35 -18.32
N PRO A 8 -2.83 26.61 -19.57
CA PRO A 8 -2.04 26.25 -20.75
C PRO A 8 -0.60 26.79 -20.73
N VAL A 9 -0.40 27.97 -20.14
CA VAL A 9 0.93 28.60 -19.98
C VAL A 9 1.90 27.77 -19.11
N LEU A 10 1.37 26.92 -18.21
CA LEU A 10 2.18 26.06 -17.34
C LEU A 10 2.39 24.66 -17.91
N ALA A 11 1.78 24.31 -19.06
CA ALA A 11 1.85 22.98 -19.64
C ALA A 11 3.29 22.52 -19.95
N GLN A 12 4.14 23.46 -20.39
CA GLN A 12 5.55 23.17 -20.66
C GLN A 12 6.34 22.85 -19.39
N ALA A 13 6.14 23.64 -18.32
CA ALA A 13 6.77 23.39 -17.02
C ALA A 13 6.28 22.07 -16.42
N TYR A 14 4.98 21.76 -16.56
CA TYR A 14 4.38 20.52 -16.10
C TYR A 14 4.95 19.28 -16.80
N ASN A 15 5.23 19.35 -18.11
CA ASN A 15 5.83 18.23 -18.84
C ASN A 15 7.18 17.76 -18.28
N LEU A 16 7.88 18.61 -17.51
CA LEU A 16 9.16 18.28 -16.86
C LEU A 16 8.99 17.47 -15.56
N VAL A 17 7.78 17.43 -15.01
CA VAL A 17 7.48 16.85 -13.68
C VAL A 17 6.28 15.90 -13.67
N LYS A 18 5.59 15.73 -14.80
CA LYS A 18 4.35 14.95 -14.90
C LYS A 18 4.51 13.48 -14.50
N ASP A 19 5.71 12.92 -14.64
CA ASP A 19 6.04 11.54 -14.27
C ASP A 19 6.10 11.33 -12.75
N VAL A 20 6.39 12.39 -11.98
CA VAL A 20 6.47 12.32 -10.51
C VAL A 20 5.24 12.91 -9.82
N ALA A 21 4.46 13.71 -10.53
CA ALA A 21 3.26 14.36 -10.01
C ALA A 21 2.21 14.48 -11.13
N PRO A 22 1.54 13.38 -11.49
CA PRO A 22 0.48 13.42 -12.50
C PRO A 22 -0.63 14.37 -12.06
N TRP A 23 -1.08 15.22 -12.99
CA TRP A 23 -2.17 16.16 -12.77
C TRP A 23 -3.48 15.37 -12.62
N PRO A 24 -4.17 15.43 -11.47
CA PRO A 24 -5.40 14.69 -11.29
C PRO A 24 -6.49 15.23 -12.21
N ASP A 25 -7.37 14.36 -12.72
CA ASP A 25 -8.55 14.75 -13.51
C ASP A 25 -9.39 15.82 -12.80
N SER A 26 -10.04 16.69 -13.58
CA SER A 26 -10.79 17.85 -13.09
C SER A 26 -12.24 17.54 -12.72
N ASP A 27 -12.46 16.51 -11.90
CA ASP A 27 -13.77 16.09 -11.42
C ASP A 27 -14.10 16.58 -9.99
N GLU A 28 -13.34 17.53 -9.43
CA GLU A 28 -13.54 17.99 -8.04
C GLU A 28 -14.95 18.54 -7.79
N ASP A 29 -15.56 19.19 -8.78
CA ASP A 29 -16.93 19.69 -8.73
C ASP A 29 -17.96 18.56 -8.66
N GLU A 30 -17.77 17.53 -9.50
CA GLU A 30 -18.62 16.35 -9.52
C GLU A 30 -18.48 15.56 -8.22
N ARG A 31 -17.25 15.39 -7.72
CA ARG A 31 -16.98 14.75 -6.42
C ARG A 31 -17.60 15.52 -5.27
N MET A 32 -17.47 16.84 -5.25
CA MET A 32 -18.11 17.69 -4.24
C MET A 32 -19.64 17.59 -4.32
N SER A 33 -20.19 17.52 -5.54
CA SER A 33 -21.63 17.30 -5.76
C SER A 33 -22.08 15.94 -5.20
N ARG A 34 -21.35 14.85 -5.50
CA ARG A 34 -21.62 13.52 -4.92
C ARG A 34 -21.51 13.52 -3.39
N ALA A 35 -20.51 14.21 -2.85
CA ALA A 35 -20.32 14.34 -1.41
C ALA A 35 -21.52 15.03 -0.74
N ARG A 36 -22.05 16.10 -1.35
CA ARG A 36 -23.28 16.76 -0.89
C ARG A 36 -24.50 15.85 -1.00
N ALA A 37 -24.63 15.11 -2.10
CA ALA A 37 -25.74 14.15 -2.27
C ALA A 37 -25.76 13.09 -1.16
N TRP A 38 -24.59 12.63 -0.70
CA TRP A 38 -24.48 11.74 0.46
C TRP A 38 -24.93 12.41 1.77
N LEU A 39 -24.55 13.67 2.00
CA LEU A 39 -25.04 14.41 3.17
C LEU A 39 -26.57 14.62 3.13
N ASP A 40 -27.12 14.94 1.95
CA ASP A 40 -28.55 15.12 1.73
C ASP A 40 -29.32 13.81 1.91
N LEU A 41 -28.74 12.68 1.49
CA LEU A 41 -29.28 11.36 1.80
C LEU A 41 -29.31 11.13 3.32
N GLY A 42 -28.24 11.49 4.03
CA GLY A 42 -28.18 11.41 5.49
C GLY A 42 -29.33 12.19 6.16
N THR A 43 -29.55 13.44 5.75
CA THR A 43 -30.66 14.25 6.29
C THR A 43 -32.04 13.66 5.94
N THR A 44 -32.18 13.11 4.73
CA THR A 44 -33.41 12.43 4.28
C THR A 44 -33.70 11.19 5.12
N LEU A 45 -32.68 10.36 5.40
CA LEU A 45 -32.81 9.17 6.25
C LEU A 45 -33.18 9.55 7.68
N ARG A 46 -32.53 10.56 8.26
CA ARG A 46 -32.87 11.10 9.59
C ARG A 46 -34.34 11.54 9.67
N SER A 47 -34.79 12.32 8.69
CA SER A 47 -36.18 12.81 8.65
C SER A 47 -37.19 11.68 8.50
N SER A 48 -36.84 10.65 7.73
CA SER A 48 -37.70 9.48 7.52
C SER A 48 -37.76 8.61 8.76
N ALA A 49 -36.65 8.42 9.47
CA ALA A 49 -36.62 7.76 10.77
C ALA A 49 -37.52 8.48 11.78
N GLY A 50 -37.46 9.82 11.85
CA GLY A 50 -38.32 10.61 12.72
C GLY A 50 -39.81 10.48 12.39
N ARG A 51 -40.18 10.46 11.10
CA ARG A 51 -41.58 10.24 10.68
C ARG A 51 -42.09 8.84 11.03
N ILE A 52 -41.26 7.81 10.86
CA ILE A 52 -41.61 6.44 11.26
C ILE A 52 -41.79 6.34 12.77
N ASP A 53 -40.95 7.00 13.55
CA ASP A 53 -41.05 7.00 15.02
C ASP A 53 -42.36 7.62 15.50
N VAL A 54 -42.75 8.79 14.97
CA VAL A 54 -44.02 9.45 15.30
C VAL A 54 -45.23 8.62 14.86
N ALA A 55 -45.22 8.10 13.63
CA ALA A 55 -46.31 7.28 13.11
C ALA A 55 -46.45 5.96 13.89
N GLY A 56 -45.32 5.34 14.25
CA GLY A 56 -45.26 4.16 15.09
C GLY A 56 -45.85 4.43 16.47
N GLN A 57 -45.41 5.49 17.16
CA GLN A 57 -45.96 5.87 18.47
C GLN A 57 -47.46 6.13 18.42
N GLN A 58 -47.95 6.84 17.39
CA GLN A 58 -49.38 7.09 17.21
C GLN A 58 -50.16 5.78 17.00
N PHE A 59 -49.66 4.88 16.16
CA PHE A 59 -50.28 3.57 15.93
C PHE A 59 -50.32 2.73 17.20
N MET A 60 -49.24 2.68 17.97
CA MET A 60 -49.15 1.93 19.22
C MET A 60 -50.03 2.52 20.33
N ALA A 61 -50.29 3.83 20.30
CA ALA A 61 -51.16 4.50 21.27
C ALA A 61 -52.65 4.17 21.05
N THR A 62 -53.07 3.90 19.80
CA THR A 62 -54.48 3.65 19.45
C THR A 62 -54.82 2.17 19.26
N ASN A 63 -53.84 1.27 19.26
CA ASN A 63 -54.03 -0.15 19.02
C ASN A 63 -53.38 -0.98 20.14
N SER A 64 -53.93 -2.17 20.41
CA SER A 64 -53.39 -3.13 21.38
C SER A 64 -53.58 -4.56 20.90
N GLY A 65 -52.89 -5.52 21.53
CA GLY A 65 -52.94 -6.94 21.18
C GLY A 65 -51.59 -7.52 20.80
N SER A 66 -51.54 -8.84 20.56
CA SER A 66 -50.31 -9.58 20.24
C SER A 66 -49.65 -9.10 18.95
N ASP A 67 -50.44 -8.74 17.93
CA ASP A 67 -49.90 -8.32 16.63
C ASP A 67 -49.23 -6.95 16.70
N VAL A 68 -49.79 -6.04 17.52
CA VAL A 68 -49.23 -4.72 17.81
C VAL A 68 -47.88 -4.86 18.53
N GLN A 69 -47.80 -5.80 19.49
CA GLN A 69 -46.56 -6.10 20.20
C GLN A 69 -45.50 -6.70 19.26
N ALA A 70 -45.86 -7.63 18.38
CA ALA A 70 -44.95 -8.19 17.39
C ALA A 70 -44.42 -7.13 16.40
N LEU A 71 -45.28 -6.21 15.95
CA LEU A 71 -44.87 -5.08 15.12
C LEU A 71 -43.90 -4.15 15.86
N LYS A 72 -44.18 -3.86 17.15
CA LYS A 72 -43.30 -3.05 17.99
C LYS A 72 -41.92 -3.68 18.12
N GLU A 73 -41.86 -4.97 18.45
CA GLU A 73 -40.61 -5.72 18.55
C GLU A 73 -39.84 -5.72 17.22
N LYS A 74 -40.54 -5.86 16.09
CA LYS A 74 -39.90 -5.79 14.76
C LYS A 74 -39.39 -4.39 14.42
N LEU A 75 -40.11 -3.34 14.83
CA LEU A 75 -39.72 -1.95 14.55
C LEU A 75 -38.56 -1.47 15.44
N GLU A 76 -38.57 -1.88 16.71
CA GLU A 76 -37.62 -1.45 17.74
C GLU A 76 -36.43 -2.41 17.91
N GLY A 77 -36.52 -3.63 17.37
CA GLY A 77 -35.45 -4.63 17.41
C GLY A 77 -34.14 -4.13 16.78
N ALA A 78 -33.03 -4.82 17.06
CA ALA A 78 -31.70 -4.45 16.57
C ALA A 78 -31.67 -4.25 15.04
N ASP A 79 -32.36 -5.14 14.31
CA ASP A 79 -32.52 -5.08 12.85
C ASP A 79 -33.72 -4.25 12.37
N GLY A 80 -34.40 -3.57 13.29
CA GLY A 80 -35.60 -2.80 13.00
C GLY A 80 -35.33 -1.62 12.06
N PRO A 81 -36.31 -1.21 11.24
CA PRO A 81 -36.17 -0.10 10.29
C PRO A 81 -35.63 1.19 10.94
N LYS A 82 -35.96 1.44 12.21
CA LYS A 82 -35.46 2.60 12.96
C LYS A 82 -33.94 2.58 13.10
N ASN A 83 -33.37 1.45 13.54
CA ASN A 83 -31.93 1.29 13.74
C ASN A 83 -31.19 1.27 12.40
N GLN A 84 -31.76 0.64 11.38
CA GLN A 84 -31.20 0.65 10.03
C GLN A 84 -31.17 2.05 9.41
N LEU A 85 -32.23 2.85 9.56
CA LEU A 85 -32.25 4.22 9.06
C LEU A 85 -31.27 5.13 9.81
N ALA A 86 -31.13 4.96 11.13
CA ALA A 86 -30.16 5.70 11.94
C ALA A 86 -28.71 5.33 11.57
N ALA A 87 -28.44 4.05 11.28
CA ALA A 87 -27.14 3.61 10.80
C ALA A 87 -26.85 4.14 9.39
N GLY A 88 -27.83 4.05 8.49
CA GLY A 88 -27.75 4.58 7.13
C GLY A 88 -27.50 6.08 7.11
N GLU A 89 -28.16 6.84 7.99
CA GLU A 89 -27.90 8.26 8.19
C GLU A 89 -26.42 8.52 8.52
N LYS A 90 -25.90 7.86 9.57
CA LYS A 90 -24.51 8.04 10.01
C LYS A 90 -23.53 7.68 8.90
N ALA A 91 -23.76 6.56 8.21
CA ALA A 91 -22.93 6.10 7.10
C ALA A 91 -22.94 7.10 5.94
N ALA A 92 -24.11 7.62 5.56
CA ALA A 92 -24.25 8.60 4.49
C ALA A 92 -23.55 9.93 4.84
N VAL A 93 -23.73 10.42 6.07
CA VAL A 93 -23.03 11.62 6.55
C VAL A 93 -21.51 11.44 6.50
N LEU A 94 -21.03 10.28 6.95
CA LEU A 94 -19.61 9.99 7.04
C LEU A 94 -18.96 9.80 5.66
N ALA A 95 -19.65 9.12 4.74
CA ALA A 95 -19.24 9.01 3.35
C ALA A 95 -19.16 10.38 2.66
N GLY A 96 -20.18 11.24 2.87
CA GLY A 96 -20.20 12.60 2.37
C GLY A 96 -19.03 13.43 2.91
N ALA A 97 -18.82 13.45 4.23
CA ALA A 97 -17.72 14.17 4.85
C ALA A 97 -16.34 13.68 4.37
N GLY A 98 -16.13 12.37 4.29
CA GLY A 98 -14.88 11.78 3.78
C GLY A 98 -14.58 12.20 2.35
N GLN A 99 -15.58 12.17 1.46
CA GLN A 99 -15.42 12.65 0.08
C GLN A 99 -15.10 14.15 0.03
N MET A 100 -15.72 14.98 0.87
CA MET A 100 -15.39 16.41 0.94
C MET A 100 -13.93 16.64 1.32
N VAL A 101 -13.40 15.91 2.31
CA VAL A 101 -12.00 16.04 2.73
C VAL A 101 -11.06 15.65 1.58
N ILE A 102 -11.34 14.56 0.87
CA ILE A 102 -10.55 14.14 -0.30
C ILE A 102 -10.52 15.24 -1.37
N VAL A 103 -11.67 15.86 -1.66
CA VAL A 103 -11.75 16.98 -2.61
C VAL A 103 -10.91 18.17 -2.14
N VAL A 104 -11.01 18.56 -0.86
CA VAL A 104 -10.21 19.66 -0.30
C VAL A 104 -8.71 19.38 -0.42
N ILE A 105 -8.27 18.16 -0.10
CA ILE A 105 -6.87 17.76 -0.22
C ILE A 105 -6.41 17.83 -1.69
N ARG A 106 -7.21 17.34 -2.64
CA ARG A 106 -6.90 17.43 -4.08
C ARG A 106 -6.79 18.87 -4.55
N VAL A 107 -7.70 19.74 -4.13
CA VAL A 107 -7.66 21.18 -4.48
C VAL A 107 -6.41 21.84 -3.88
N ALA A 108 -6.06 21.54 -2.63
CA ALA A 108 -4.85 22.04 -1.99
C ALA A 108 -3.58 21.57 -2.74
N PHE A 109 -3.51 20.28 -3.09
CA PHE A 109 -2.44 19.71 -3.90
C PHE A 109 -2.31 20.43 -5.25
N LYS A 110 -3.41 20.54 -6.01
CA LYS A 110 -3.42 21.22 -7.32
C LYS A 110 -2.97 22.68 -7.18
N THR A 111 -3.45 23.39 -6.15
CA THR A 111 -3.08 24.80 -5.90
C THR A 111 -1.58 24.94 -5.63
N TYR A 112 -1.02 24.08 -4.78
CA TYR A 112 0.41 24.11 -4.49
C TYR A 112 1.26 23.66 -5.68
N ALA A 113 0.79 22.68 -6.46
CA ALA A 113 1.43 22.29 -7.70
C ALA A 113 1.45 23.45 -8.71
N LEU A 114 0.35 24.22 -8.87
CA LEU A 114 0.36 25.44 -9.70
C LEU A 114 1.38 26.46 -9.22
N TYR A 115 1.50 26.67 -7.90
CA TYR A 115 2.48 27.57 -7.32
C TYR A 115 3.91 27.14 -7.69
N LEU A 116 4.26 25.87 -7.51
CA LEU A 116 5.57 25.34 -7.88
C LEU A 116 5.84 25.39 -9.39
N LEU A 117 4.84 25.07 -10.22
CA LEU A 117 4.95 25.17 -11.67
C LEU A 117 5.14 26.62 -12.14
N THR A 118 4.53 27.59 -11.45
CA THR A 118 4.72 29.02 -11.73
C THR A 118 6.15 29.46 -11.41
N LEU A 119 6.71 29.03 -10.27
CA LEU A 119 8.11 29.27 -9.95
C LEU A 119 9.05 28.63 -10.98
N LEU A 120 8.75 27.39 -11.39
CA LEU A 120 9.51 26.68 -12.41
C LEU A 120 9.46 27.42 -13.76
N ALA A 121 8.28 27.83 -14.22
CA ALA A 121 8.11 28.58 -15.46
C ALA A 121 8.85 29.93 -15.43
N THR A 122 8.79 30.65 -14.30
CA THR A 122 9.54 31.90 -14.11
C THR A 122 11.06 31.65 -14.19
N SER A 123 11.53 30.54 -13.60
CA SER A 123 12.94 30.15 -13.68
C SER A 123 13.40 29.79 -15.10
N MET A 124 12.51 29.20 -15.92
CA MET A 124 12.81 28.87 -17.31
C MET A 124 13.02 30.15 -18.13
N ILE A 125 12.15 31.15 -17.95
CA ILE A 125 12.27 32.45 -18.61
C ILE A 125 13.59 33.13 -18.20
N ALA A 126 13.94 33.13 -16.91
CA ALA A 126 15.18 33.70 -16.42
C ALA A 126 16.43 33.00 -17.00
N ALA A 127 16.39 31.67 -17.15
CA ALA A 127 17.49 30.89 -17.70
C ALA A 127 17.77 31.23 -19.18
N VAL A 128 16.70 31.40 -19.98
CA VAL A 128 16.83 31.81 -21.39
C VAL A 128 17.48 33.20 -21.52
N MET A 129 17.18 34.12 -20.59
CA MET A 129 17.69 35.49 -20.62
C MET A 129 19.15 35.63 -20.17
N GLN A 130 19.66 34.71 -19.33
CA GLN A 130 20.97 34.85 -18.66
C GLN A 130 22.09 33.98 -19.26
N GLY A 131 21.78 33.12 -20.24
CA GLY A 131 22.78 32.32 -20.96
C GLY A 131 23.28 31.07 -20.19
N PRO A 132 24.39 30.45 -20.64
CA PRO A 132 24.76 29.07 -20.28
C PRO A 132 24.96 28.78 -18.79
N VAL A 133 25.37 29.78 -18.00
CA VAL A 133 25.58 29.63 -16.55
C VAL A 133 24.26 29.39 -15.82
N ALA A 134 23.14 29.87 -16.35
CA ALA A 134 21.81 29.68 -15.77
C ALA A 134 21.25 28.26 -16.01
N SER A 135 21.80 27.50 -16.98
CA SER A 135 21.35 26.14 -17.28
C SER A 135 21.62 25.15 -16.13
N PHE A 136 22.72 25.31 -15.39
CA PHE A 136 23.03 24.48 -14.23
C PHE A 136 22.10 24.79 -13.03
N MET A 137 21.81 26.07 -12.78
CA MET A 137 20.84 26.45 -11.75
C MET A 137 19.43 26.00 -12.10
N TRP A 138 19.10 25.91 -13.39
CA TRP A 138 17.82 25.41 -13.86
C TRP A 138 17.65 23.90 -13.61
N THR A 139 18.63 23.05 -13.92
CA THR A 139 18.54 21.61 -13.65
C THR A 139 18.40 21.32 -12.15
N ALA A 140 19.16 22.02 -11.31
CA ALA A 140 19.04 21.91 -9.85
C ALA A 140 17.65 22.32 -9.35
N ARG A 141 17.05 23.38 -9.91
CA ARG A 141 15.67 23.80 -9.57
C ARG A 141 14.63 22.80 -10.04
N VAL A 142 14.77 22.20 -11.22
CA VAL A 142 13.86 21.15 -11.70
C VAL A 142 13.92 19.96 -10.75
N ALA A 143 15.11 19.50 -10.36
CA ALA A 143 15.28 18.43 -9.38
C ALA A 143 14.64 18.79 -8.02
N GLY A 144 14.85 20.02 -7.53
CA GLY A 144 14.23 20.49 -6.29
C GLY A 144 12.69 20.53 -6.35
N VAL A 145 12.12 21.01 -7.46
CA VAL A 145 10.66 21.01 -7.68
C VAL A 145 10.11 19.59 -7.77
N ARG A 146 10.81 18.68 -8.46
CA ARG A 146 10.43 17.25 -8.52
C ARG A 146 10.41 16.64 -7.12
N GLN A 147 11.44 16.88 -6.31
CA GLN A 147 11.49 16.36 -4.95
C GLN A 147 10.39 16.96 -4.06
N ALA A 148 10.14 18.27 -4.16
CA ALA A 148 9.08 18.93 -3.41
C ALA A 148 7.69 18.39 -3.78
N LEU A 149 7.43 18.15 -5.07
CA LEU A 149 6.18 17.55 -5.57
C LEU A 149 6.03 16.09 -5.10
N LYS A 150 7.09 15.28 -5.15
CA LYS A 150 7.08 13.93 -4.59
C LYS A 150 6.74 13.94 -3.10
N ASN A 151 7.43 14.77 -2.33
CA ASN A 151 7.20 14.90 -0.88
C ASN A 151 5.77 15.33 -0.58
N LEU A 152 5.24 16.28 -1.33
CA LEU A 152 3.86 16.73 -1.18
C LEU A 152 2.85 15.62 -1.55
N LEU A 153 3.08 14.89 -2.64
CA LEU A 153 2.22 13.80 -3.05
C LEU A 153 2.21 12.71 -1.97
N MET A 154 3.37 12.31 -1.46
CA MET A 154 3.49 11.37 -0.34
C MET A 154 2.77 11.88 0.91
N GLN A 155 2.97 13.15 1.28
CA GLN A 155 2.30 13.74 2.44
C GLN A 155 0.77 13.78 2.25
N SER A 156 0.30 14.11 1.06
CA SER A 156 -1.13 14.10 0.74
C SER A 156 -1.72 12.69 0.80
N ARG A 157 -1.01 11.67 0.30
CA ARG A 157 -1.39 10.26 0.42
C ARG A 157 -1.49 9.83 1.87
N ARG A 158 -0.50 10.18 2.71
CA ARG A 158 -0.53 9.91 4.15
C ARG A 158 -1.73 10.54 4.83
N HIS A 159 -2.00 11.82 4.60
CA HIS A 159 -3.17 12.47 5.19
C HIS A 159 -4.50 11.90 4.70
N VAL A 160 -4.61 11.53 3.42
CA VAL A 160 -5.79 10.82 2.91
C VAL A 160 -5.93 9.48 3.60
N ALA A 161 -4.85 8.70 3.73
CA ALA A 161 -4.85 7.41 4.40
C ALA A 161 -5.25 7.55 5.88
N GLU A 162 -4.70 8.51 6.62
CA GLU A 162 -5.05 8.81 8.01
C GLU A 162 -6.53 9.19 8.17
N VAL A 163 -7.04 10.08 7.30
CA VAL A 163 -8.44 10.48 7.32
C VAL A 163 -9.35 9.31 6.98
N VAL A 164 -9.01 8.54 5.95
CA VAL A 164 -9.80 7.37 5.51
C VAL A 164 -9.80 6.30 6.59
N ALA A 165 -8.64 5.93 7.13
CA ALA A 165 -8.50 4.96 8.21
C ALA A 165 -9.26 5.41 9.48
N GLY A 166 -9.10 6.68 9.89
CA GLY A 166 -9.82 7.25 11.03
C GLY A 166 -11.34 7.32 10.81
N THR A 167 -11.78 7.54 9.58
CA THR A 167 -13.20 7.55 9.20
C THR A 167 -13.76 6.14 9.23
N ILE A 168 -13.03 5.16 8.69
CA ILE A 168 -13.42 3.76 8.64
C ILE A 168 -13.44 3.16 10.04
N SER A 169 -12.46 3.44 10.89
CA SER A 169 -12.44 2.91 12.26
C SER A 169 -13.64 3.43 13.07
N ARG A 170 -13.99 4.71 12.94
CA ARG A 170 -15.21 5.28 13.53
C ARG A 170 -16.47 4.69 12.91
N SER A 171 -16.51 4.51 11.59
CA SER A 171 -17.62 3.83 10.89
C SER A 171 -17.81 2.43 11.44
N ARG A 172 -16.73 1.67 11.56
CA ARG A 172 -16.70 0.28 11.99
C ARG A 172 -17.13 0.15 13.44
N ARG A 173 -16.68 1.03 14.34
CA ARG A 173 -17.17 1.05 15.72
C ARG A 173 -18.68 1.27 15.79
N LEU A 174 -19.20 2.21 14.99
CA LEU A 174 -20.64 2.45 14.88
C LEU A 174 -21.39 1.28 14.23
N LEU A 175 -20.76 0.57 13.29
CA LEU A 175 -21.32 -0.61 12.63
C LEU A 175 -21.20 -1.87 13.48
N GLN A 176 -20.20 -2.03 14.35
CA GLN A 176 -20.05 -3.17 15.26
C GLN A 176 -21.04 -3.11 16.43
N GLU A 177 -21.47 -1.90 16.81
CA GLU A 177 -22.64 -1.71 17.67
C GLU A 177 -23.96 -2.09 16.98
N LEU A 178 -23.96 -2.25 15.65
CA LEU A 178 -25.07 -2.80 14.88
C LEU A 178 -24.78 -4.27 14.49
N VAL A 179 -25.51 -5.21 15.07
CA VAL A 179 -25.54 -6.58 14.55
C VAL A 179 -26.21 -6.54 13.17
N LEU A 180 -25.44 -6.48 12.08
CA LEU A 180 -25.98 -6.53 10.72
C LEU A 180 -26.01 -7.98 10.21
N PRO A 181 -27.14 -8.49 9.69
CA PRO A 181 -27.15 -9.74 8.95
C PRO A 181 -26.41 -9.59 7.60
N PRO A 182 -25.76 -10.66 7.09
CA PRO A 182 -24.79 -10.63 5.97
C PRO A 182 -25.33 -10.21 4.59
N LEU A 183 -26.59 -9.81 4.47
CA LEU A 183 -27.26 -9.60 3.17
C LEU A 183 -27.24 -8.15 2.63
N VAL A 184 -26.67 -7.18 3.35
CA VAL A 184 -26.64 -5.76 2.91
C VAL A 184 -25.20 -5.26 2.73
N ILE A 185 -24.36 -6.04 2.06
CA ILE A 185 -23.10 -5.55 1.47
C ILE A 185 -23.32 -5.44 -0.03
N VAL A 186 -24.05 -4.41 -0.45
CA VAL A 186 -24.25 -4.10 -1.87
C VAL A 186 -23.00 -3.38 -2.38
N SER A 187 -22.14 -4.14 -3.05
CA SER A 187 -21.27 -3.76 -4.17
C SER A 187 -20.93 -2.27 -4.38
N LEU A 188 -19.94 -1.79 -3.63
CA LEU A 188 -19.07 -0.70 -4.08
C LEU A 188 -17.64 -1.26 -4.21
N PRO A 189 -17.04 -1.35 -5.42
CA PRO A 189 -15.71 -1.94 -5.62
C PRO A 189 -14.62 -1.30 -4.76
N ALA A 190 -14.75 0.00 -4.46
CA ALA A 190 -13.86 0.73 -3.57
C ALA A 190 -13.97 0.29 -2.10
N ILE A 191 -15.16 -0.15 -1.64
CA ILE A 191 -15.36 -0.66 -0.28
C ILE A 191 -14.76 -2.06 -0.18
N SER A 192 -14.87 -2.91 -1.20
CA SER A 192 -14.26 -4.25 -1.19
C SER A 192 -12.72 -4.18 -1.07
N TYR A 193 -12.07 -3.29 -1.83
CA TYR A 193 -10.62 -3.07 -1.77
C TYR A 193 -10.13 -2.43 -0.46
N VAL A 194 -10.92 -1.55 0.12
CA VAL A 194 -10.59 -0.90 1.40
C VAL A 194 -11.01 -1.76 2.60
N SER A 195 -11.94 -2.69 2.44
CA SER A 195 -12.33 -3.66 3.47
C SER A 195 -11.40 -4.86 3.57
N SER A 196 -10.65 -5.19 2.50
CA SER A 196 -9.65 -6.25 2.51
C SER A 196 -8.34 -5.81 3.18
N VAL A 197 -7.99 -4.52 3.07
CA VAL A 197 -7.01 -3.88 3.95
C VAL A 197 -7.73 -3.51 5.24
N ARG A 198 -7.88 -4.48 6.15
CA ARG A 198 -8.34 -4.20 7.51
C ARG A 198 -7.32 -3.29 8.16
N PHE A 199 -7.52 -1.97 8.16
CA PHE A 199 -6.79 -1.05 9.05
C PHE A 199 -7.21 -1.26 10.53
N GLU A 200 -7.30 -2.52 10.97
CA GLU A 200 -7.27 -2.85 12.38
C GLU A 200 -6.02 -2.23 12.99
N GLU A 201 -6.09 -1.86 14.26
CA GLU A 201 -4.93 -1.34 14.99
C GLU A 201 -3.76 -2.31 14.77
N SER A 202 -2.67 -1.81 14.17
CA SER A 202 -1.44 -2.59 14.05
C SER A 202 -1.07 -3.11 15.43
N ASN A 203 -0.71 -4.39 15.55
CA ASN A 203 -0.27 -4.95 16.81
C ASN A 203 1.03 -4.27 17.24
N GLU A 204 0.88 -3.30 18.14
CA GLU A 204 1.95 -2.39 18.56
C GLU A 204 3.01 -3.10 19.40
N GLU A 205 2.63 -4.13 20.17
CA GLU A 205 3.55 -4.98 20.90
C GLU A 205 4.44 -5.77 19.93
N ALA A 206 3.83 -6.45 18.96
CA ALA A 206 4.56 -7.18 17.91
C ALA A 206 5.50 -6.26 17.12
N ARG A 207 5.07 -5.02 16.83
CA ARG A 207 5.93 -3.99 16.20
C ARG A 207 7.16 -3.71 17.05
N GLN A 208 6.98 -3.41 18.33
CA GLN A 208 8.07 -3.04 19.23
C GLN A 208 9.08 -4.18 19.40
N GLU A 209 8.61 -5.41 19.58
CA GLU A 209 9.46 -6.61 19.67
C GLU A 209 10.26 -6.83 18.38
N THR A 210 9.61 -6.72 17.22
CA THR A 210 10.25 -6.89 15.92
C THR A 210 11.30 -5.81 15.67
N GLU A 211 11.00 -4.55 15.99
CA GLU A 211 11.96 -3.46 15.89
C GLU A 211 13.14 -3.61 16.85
N ALA A 212 12.95 -4.24 18.01
CA ALA A 212 14.04 -4.53 18.93
C ALA A 212 15.05 -5.50 18.28
N VAL A 213 14.56 -6.59 17.68
CA VAL A 213 15.41 -7.56 16.95
C VAL A 213 16.10 -6.90 15.75
N LEU A 214 15.36 -6.15 14.92
CA LEU A 214 15.91 -5.45 13.75
C LEU A 214 17.06 -4.49 14.13
N ARG A 215 17.02 -3.88 15.33
CA ARG A 215 18.10 -2.98 15.78
C ARG A 215 19.38 -3.70 16.14
N GLU A 216 19.35 -5.01 16.43
CA GLU A 216 20.54 -5.79 16.76
C GLU A 216 21.45 -5.98 15.53
N THR A 217 20.88 -6.02 14.32
CA THR A 217 21.63 -6.36 13.09
C THR A 217 21.87 -5.13 12.20
N PRO A 218 23.00 -5.06 11.47
CA PRO A 218 23.21 -4.05 10.43
C PRO A 218 22.09 -4.01 9.38
N ALA A 219 21.68 -5.18 8.85
CA ALA A 219 20.64 -5.28 7.83
C ALA A 219 19.28 -4.78 8.34
N GLY A 220 18.90 -5.15 9.57
CA GLY A 220 17.64 -4.70 10.17
C GLY A 220 17.61 -3.18 10.41
N ARG A 221 18.72 -2.58 10.87
CA ARG A 221 18.84 -1.12 11.01
C ARG A 221 18.73 -0.38 9.67
N GLU A 222 19.35 -0.93 8.63
CA GLU A 222 19.27 -0.38 7.27
C GLU A 222 17.83 -0.44 6.74
N ALA A 223 17.15 -1.58 6.90
CA ALA A 223 15.76 -1.74 6.49
C ALA A 223 14.82 -0.77 7.22
N LEU A 224 14.97 -0.62 8.56
CA LEU A 224 14.21 0.34 9.36
C LEU A 224 14.43 1.79 8.90
N ALA A 225 15.69 2.16 8.64
CA ALA A 225 16.01 3.50 8.14
C ALA A 225 15.37 3.74 6.77
N TRP A 226 15.47 2.77 5.86
CA TRP A 226 14.90 2.87 4.52
C TRP A 226 13.38 3.05 4.55
N VAL A 227 12.66 2.21 5.32
CA VAL A 227 11.20 2.29 5.51
C VAL A 227 10.80 3.66 6.02
N ARG A 228 11.50 4.20 7.03
CA ARG A 228 11.23 5.52 7.59
C ARG A 228 11.48 6.62 6.56
N ASP A 229 12.59 6.57 5.85
CA ASP A 229 13.03 7.62 4.93
C ASP A 229 12.17 7.68 3.65
N HIS A 230 11.56 6.56 3.26
CA HIS A 230 10.57 6.46 2.19
C HIS A 230 9.13 6.57 2.72
N GLY A 231 8.99 6.57 4.05
CA GLY A 231 7.75 6.51 4.83
C GLY A 231 6.72 5.54 4.29
N ILE A 232 7.19 4.31 4.16
CA ILE A 232 6.40 3.09 4.02
C ILE A 232 5.66 2.86 5.33
N THR A 233 4.36 2.60 5.24
CA THR A 233 3.53 2.29 6.40
C THR A 233 3.68 0.81 6.74
N VAL A 234 4.07 0.49 7.97
CA VAL A 234 4.23 -0.90 8.42
C VAL A 234 3.07 -1.28 9.32
N LEU A 235 2.37 -2.36 9.00
CA LEU A 235 1.23 -2.87 9.75
C LEU A 235 1.51 -4.29 10.25
N PHE A 236 1.42 -4.49 11.56
CA PHE A 236 1.51 -5.82 12.17
C PHE A 236 0.10 -6.38 12.33
N GLN A 237 -0.36 -7.14 11.33
CA GLN A 237 -1.74 -7.61 11.22
C GLN A 237 -1.78 -9.06 10.79
N GLU A 238 -2.79 -9.80 11.26
CA GLU A 238 -2.98 -11.19 10.87
C GLU A 238 -3.35 -11.24 9.38
N PRO A 239 -2.47 -11.73 8.51
CA PRO A 239 -2.73 -11.79 7.08
C PRO A 239 -3.71 -12.93 6.76
N PRO A 240 -4.24 -13.00 5.52
CA PRO A 240 -4.91 -14.21 5.05
C PRO A 240 -4.03 -15.45 5.28
N PRO A 241 -4.63 -16.64 5.46
CA PRO A 241 -3.88 -17.89 5.60
C PRO A 241 -2.84 -18.04 4.48
N LEU A 242 -1.64 -18.55 4.81
CA LEU A 242 -0.51 -18.80 3.90
C LEU A 242 0.30 -17.57 3.46
N ILE A 243 -0.03 -16.37 3.90
CA ILE A 243 0.79 -15.17 3.68
C ILE A 243 1.46 -14.84 5.01
N GLU A 244 2.77 -14.60 5.03
CA GLU A 244 3.50 -14.26 6.26
C GLU A 244 3.86 -12.78 6.31
N GLY A 245 4.12 -12.18 5.14
CA GLY A 245 4.24 -10.75 4.91
C GLY A 245 3.77 -10.39 3.52
N THR A 246 3.57 -9.10 3.27
CA THR A 246 3.42 -8.58 1.91
C THR A 246 3.71 -7.08 1.86
N TYR A 247 4.47 -6.68 0.86
CA TYR A 247 4.52 -5.30 0.40
C TYR A 247 3.45 -5.04 -0.67
N ARG A 248 2.71 -3.94 -0.51
CA ARG A 248 1.71 -3.46 -1.46
C ARG A 248 2.18 -2.14 -2.07
N ASP A 249 2.77 -2.24 -3.26
CA ASP A 249 3.32 -1.13 -4.05
C ASP A 249 2.36 0.06 -4.17
N ASN A 250 1.10 -0.20 -4.53
CA ASN A 250 0.10 0.83 -4.75
C ASN A 250 -0.32 1.63 -3.50
N LEU A 251 -0.01 1.13 -2.31
CA LEU A 251 -0.39 1.73 -1.03
C LEU A 251 0.81 2.21 -0.21
N ASP A 252 2.03 1.89 -0.62
CA ASP A 252 3.24 2.11 0.19
C ASP A 252 3.08 1.44 1.59
N VAL A 253 2.48 0.25 1.64
CA VAL A 253 2.17 -0.50 2.88
C VAL A 253 2.89 -1.84 2.90
N LEU A 254 3.58 -2.10 4.00
CA LEU A 254 4.20 -3.38 4.34
C LEU A 254 3.40 -4.01 5.47
N THR A 255 2.93 -5.25 5.30
CA THR A 255 2.27 -6.01 6.38
C THR A 255 3.17 -7.13 6.88
N VAL A 256 3.23 -7.32 8.20
CA VAL A 256 3.97 -8.41 8.86
C VAL A 256 3.02 -9.18 9.77
N ASN A 257 3.05 -10.52 9.72
CA ASN A 257 2.20 -11.36 10.57
C ASN A 257 2.62 -11.29 12.05
N PRO A 258 1.78 -10.80 12.98
CA PRO A 258 2.11 -10.71 14.40
C PRO A 258 2.14 -12.07 15.10
N GLY A 259 1.58 -13.13 14.51
CA GLY A 259 1.55 -14.48 15.09
C GLY A 259 2.88 -15.25 15.01
N LYS A 260 3.87 -14.71 14.30
CA LYS A 260 5.24 -15.23 14.21
C LYS A 260 6.09 -14.75 15.38
N ASP A 261 7.18 -15.43 15.71
CA ASP A 261 8.11 -14.95 16.75
C ASP A 261 8.86 -13.67 16.30
N PRO A 262 9.44 -12.87 17.23
CA PRO A 262 10.08 -11.60 16.88
C PRO A 262 11.18 -11.70 15.82
N GLU A 263 11.95 -12.80 15.82
CA GLU A 263 13.03 -13.07 14.87
C GLU A 263 12.49 -13.37 13.47
N GLU A 264 11.49 -14.25 13.36
CA GLU A 264 10.81 -14.54 12.10
C GLU A 264 10.11 -13.29 11.53
N ARG A 265 9.50 -12.45 12.38
CA ARG A 265 8.91 -11.17 11.95
C ARG A 265 9.96 -10.21 11.41
N ALA A 266 11.15 -10.19 12.01
CA ALA A 266 12.24 -9.35 11.52
C ALA A 266 12.75 -9.84 10.16
N GLU A 267 12.80 -11.16 9.93
CA GLU A 267 13.13 -11.75 8.62
C GLU A 267 12.12 -11.36 7.55
N ILE A 268 10.83 -11.54 7.84
CA ILE A 268 9.74 -11.10 6.97
C ILE A 268 9.86 -9.62 6.68
N PHE A 269 10.10 -8.79 7.70
CA PHE A 269 10.25 -7.35 7.50
C PHE A 269 11.39 -7.02 6.52
N VAL A 270 12.57 -7.61 6.67
CA VAL A 270 13.70 -7.36 5.77
C VAL A 270 13.42 -7.87 4.34
N HIS A 271 12.75 -9.02 4.21
CA HIS A 271 12.29 -9.56 2.94
C HIS A 271 11.36 -8.58 2.21
N GLU A 272 10.31 -8.10 2.89
CA GLU A 272 9.34 -7.19 2.29
C GLU A 272 9.91 -5.80 2.00
N VAL A 273 10.91 -5.33 2.78
CA VAL A 273 11.64 -4.11 2.45
C VAL A 273 12.43 -4.26 1.16
N TYR A 274 12.96 -5.45 0.86
CA TYR A 274 13.63 -5.70 -0.41
C TYR A 274 12.64 -5.57 -1.59
N HIS A 275 11.42 -6.09 -1.47
CA HIS A 275 10.37 -5.86 -2.47
C HIS A 275 10.06 -4.37 -2.64
N ALA A 276 9.95 -3.62 -1.54
CA ALA A 276 9.72 -2.19 -1.59
C ALA A 276 10.86 -1.41 -2.27
N GLN A 277 12.11 -1.81 -2.06
CA GLN A 277 13.28 -1.21 -2.71
C GLN A 277 13.30 -1.45 -4.22
N ASN A 278 12.69 -2.54 -4.68
CA ASN A 278 12.62 -2.93 -6.08
C ASN A 278 11.27 -2.61 -6.71
N GLU A 279 10.45 -1.77 -6.07
CA GLU A 279 9.11 -1.43 -6.56
C GLU A 279 9.10 -1.07 -8.06
N GLY A 280 8.14 -1.67 -8.77
CA GLY A 280 8.02 -1.54 -10.22
C GLY A 280 9.00 -2.41 -10.99
N ARG A 281 9.72 -3.32 -10.33
CA ARG A 281 10.53 -4.39 -10.93
C ARG A 281 10.29 -5.69 -10.17
N PRO A 282 9.96 -6.80 -10.87
CA PRO A 282 9.78 -6.91 -12.30
C PRO A 282 8.53 -6.17 -12.80
N ASN A 283 8.52 -5.83 -14.09
CA ASN A 283 7.49 -4.98 -14.68
C ASN A 283 6.79 -5.67 -15.84
N SER A 284 5.57 -6.11 -15.62
CA SER A 284 4.75 -6.80 -16.62
C SER A 284 4.42 -5.94 -17.85
N LEU A 285 4.55 -4.61 -17.77
CA LEU A 285 4.33 -3.71 -18.92
C LEU A 285 5.49 -3.67 -19.89
N THR A 286 6.71 -3.90 -19.41
CA THR A 286 7.93 -3.78 -20.23
C THR A 286 8.60 -5.12 -20.49
N MET A 287 8.20 -6.17 -19.77
CA MET A 287 8.76 -7.52 -19.87
C MET A 287 7.77 -8.47 -20.53
N GLY A 288 8.31 -9.41 -21.32
CA GLY A 288 7.54 -10.57 -21.76
C GLY A 288 7.12 -11.44 -20.56
N ARG A 289 6.09 -12.27 -20.71
CA ARG A 289 5.57 -13.12 -19.62
C ARG A 289 6.65 -13.99 -18.96
N GLU A 290 7.45 -14.69 -19.76
CA GLU A 290 8.53 -15.56 -19.25
C GLU A 290 9.65 -14.76 -18.57
N GLU A 291 10.01 -13.60 -19.13
CA GLU A 291 10.99 -12.69 -18.54
C GLU A 291 10.51 -12.15 -17.19
N TYR A 292 9.24 -11.75 -17.09
CA TYR A 292 8.62 -11.30 -15.85
C TYR A 292 8.61 -12.40 -14.78
N ILE A 293 8.21 -13.63 -15.14
CA ILE A 293 8.20 -14.76 -14.20
C ILE A 293 9.60 -15.03 -13.66
N ASN A 294 10.60 -15.11 -14.55
CA ASN A 294 11.98 -15.34 -14.15
C ASN A 294 12.53 -14.22 -13.25
N ALA A 295 12.23 -12.97 -13.59
CA ALA A 295 12.65 -11.82 -12.79
C ALA A 295 11.92 -11.76 -11.43
N SER A 296 10.67 -12.20 -11.36
CA SER A 296 9.89 -12.29 -10.10
C SER A 296 10.45 -13.37 -9.17
N ILE A 297 10.78 -14.54 -9.72
CA ILE A 297 11.44 -15.62 -8.97
C ILE A 297 12.80 -15.16 -8.46
N GLU A 298 13.56 -14.42 -9.27
CA GLU A 298 14.85 -13.88 -8.86
C GLU A 298 14.72 -12.82 -7.76
N GLU A 299 13.74 -11.93 -7.85
CA GLU A 299 13.43 -10.96 -6.80
C GLU A 299 13.10 -11.65 -5.46
N GLU A 300 12.18 -12.62 -5.49
CA GLU A 300 11.78 -13.41 -4.31
C GLU A 300 12.97 -14.18 -3.70
N ALA A 301 13.82 -14.76 -4.55
CA ALA A 301 15.02 -15.46 -4.09
C ALA A 301 16.01 -14.51 -3.39
N ILE A 302 16.20 -13.30 -3.92
CA ILE A 302 17.07 -12.30 -3.27
C ILE A 302 16.46 -11.78 -1.97
N GLY A 303 15.13 -11.59 -1.90
CA GLY A 303 14.43 -11.28 -0.65
C GLY A 303 14.75 -12.30 0.44
N ASN A 304 14.66 -13.60 0.11
CA ASN A 304 14.98 -14.70 1.02
C ASN A 304 16.46 -14.72 1.45
N ILE A 305 17.38 -14.36 0.53
CA ILE A 305 18.81 -14.18 0.86
C ILE A 305 18.96 -13.05 1.88
N LYS A 306 18.29 -11.91 1.70
CA LYS A 306 18.38 -10.76 2.62
C LYS A 306 17.84 -11.09 4.01
N ALA A 307 16.73 -11.81 4.09
CA ALA A 307 16.21 -12.34 5.35
C ALA A 307 17.22 -13.28 6.03
N THR A 308 17.80 -14.23 5.28
CA THR A 308 18.82 -15.17 5.77
C THR A 308 20.08 -14.44 6.27
N GLU A 309 20.58 -13.46 5.52
CA GLU A 309 21.73 -12.62 5.91
C GLU A 309 21.45 -11.88 7.23
N MET A 310 20.24 -11.37 7.42
CA MET A 310 19.84 -10.74 8.67
C MET A 310 19.84 -11.76 9.83
N ARG A 311 19.28 -12.96 9.63
CA ARG A 311 19.27 -14.01 10.65
C ARG A 311 20.67 -14.49 11.02
N GLU A 312 21.58 -14.58 10.05
CA GLU A 312 23.00 -14.87 10.30
C GLU A 312 23.68 -13.77 11.13
N GLN A 313 23.39 -12.49 10.82
CA GLN A 313 23.88 -11.35 11.60
C GLN A 313 23.36 -11.37 13.04
N LEU A 314 22.09 -11.76 13.23
CA LEU A 314 21.49 -11.87 14.55
C LEU A 314 22.14 -12.99 15.37
N ALA A 315 22.29 -14.17 14.79
CA ALA A 315 22.97 -15.29 15.45
C ALA A 315 24.41 -14.90 15.84
N ALA A 316 25.14 -14.24 14.95
CA ALA A 316 26.48 -13.74 15.24
C ALA A 316 26.49 -12.70 16.39
N ALA A 317 25.53 -11.77 16.41
CA ALA A 317 25.42 -10.76 17.47
C ALA A 317 25.11 -11.38 18.85
N ARG A 318 24.42 -12.52 18.88
CA ARG A 318 24.04 -13.25 20.09
C ARG A 318 25.01 -14.36 20.48
N GLY A 319 26.04 -14.64 19.66
CA GLY A 319 26.98 -15.74 19.88
C GLY A 319 26.37 -17.13 19.66
N GLU A 320 25.32 -17.19 18.84
CA GLU A 320 24.59 -18.40 18.48
C GLU A 320 25.14 -19.02 17.18
N PRO A 321 24.98 -20.33 16.97
CA PRO A 321 25.32 -20.94 15.68
C PRO A 321 24.44 -20.35 14.56
N ALA A 322 25.04 -20.12 13.39
CA ALA A 322 24.30 -19.66 12.24
C ALA A 322 23.14 -20.62 11.91
N PRO A 323 21.95 -20.08 11.57
CA PRO A 323 20.80 -20.90 11.21
C PRO A 323 21.12 -21.75 9.97
N ARG A 324 20.52 -22.94 9.91
CA ARG A 324 20.62 -23.78 8.71
C ARG A 324 19.65 -23.27 7.66
N SER A 325 20.13 -23.01 6.45
CA SER A 325 19.29 -22.72 5.27
C SER A 325 19.77 -23.52 4.06
N SER A 326 18.87 -23.83 3.13
CA SER A 326 19.22 -24.48 1.85
C SER A 326 20.22 -23.62 1.08
N TYR A 327 19.99 -22.30 1.05
CA TYR A 327 20.93 -21.30 0.55
C TYR A 327 22.35 -21.50 1.10
N ARG A 328 22.53 -21.54 2.43
CA ARG A 328 23.86 -21.65 3.03
C ARG A 328 24.51 -23.00 2.76
N HIS A 329 23.71 -24.06 2.73
CA HIS A 329 24.19 -25.39 2.39
C HIS A 329 24.74 -25.42 0.95
N ALA A 330 23.96 -24.94 -0.03
CA ALA A 330 24.36 -24.85 -1.42
C ALA A 330 25.59 -23.94 -1.62
N TYR A 331 25.61 -22.78 -0.94
CA TYR A 331 26.73 -21.85 -0.91
C TYR A 331 28.03 -22.55 -0.48
N GLN A 332 28.01 -23.24 0.67
CA GLN A 332 29.19 -23.91 1.23
C GLN A 332 29.62 -25.11 0.39
N LYS A 333 28.65 -25.87 -0.14
CA LYS A 333 28.90 -27.02 -1.01
C LYS A 333 29.64 -26.60 -2.27
N ALA A 334 29.17 -25.56 -2.97
CA ALA A 334 29.79 -25.09 -4.20
C ALA A 334 31.23 -24.59 -4.01
N ILE A 335 31.50 -23.88 -2.90
CA ILE A 335 32.86 -23.46 -2.54
C ILE A 335 33.76 -24.67 -2.29
N SER A 336 33.28 -25.64 -1.52
CA SER A 336 34.04 -26.87 -1.23
C SER A 336 34.37 -27.65 -2.50
N GLU A 337 33.39 -27.84 -3.38
CA GLU A 337 33.55 -28.55 -4.66
C GLU A 337 34.56 -27.85 -5.58
N GLU A 338 34.47 -26.52 -5.75
CA GLU A 338 35.43 -25.76 -6.56
C GLU A 338 36.84 -25.75 -5.95
N ASN A 339 36.97 -25.61 -4.63
CA ASN A 339 38.26 -25.68 -3.95
C ASN A 339 38.91 -27.07 -4.10
N ASN A 340 38.13 -28.14 -4.00
CA ASN A 340 38.60 -29.51 -4.25
C ASN A 340 39.06 -29.69 -5.71
N LEU A 341 38.31 -29.14 -6.67
CA LEU A 341 38.68 -29.18 -8.09
C LEU A 341 39.97 -28.39 -8.34
N ARG A 342 40.11 -27.19 -7.78
CA ARG A 342 41.34 -26.38 -7.89
C ARG A 342 42.54 -27.08 -7.27
N ALA A 343 42.38 -27.67 -6.10
CA ALA A 343 43.42 -28.44 -5.44
C ALA A 343 43.88 -29.64 -6.29
N ALA A 344 42.94 -30.39 -6.89
CA ALA A 344 43.24 -31.50 -7.80
C ALA A 344 43.99 -31.05 -9.08
N GLN A 345 43.81 -29.79 -9.49
CA GLN A 345 44.46 -29.18 -10.64
C GLN A 345 45.75 -28.43 -10.29
N GLY A 346 46.19 -28.43 -9.02
CA GLY A 346 47.34 -27.65 -8.56
C GLY A 346 47.14 -26.13 -8.66
N ARG A 347 45.88 -25.66 -8.69
CA ARG A 347 45.51 -24.25 -8.70
C ARG A 347 45.37 -23.73 -7.27
N PRO A 348 45.63 -22.44 -7.01
CA PRO A 348 45.37 -21.83 -5.71
C PRO A 348 43.88 -21.92 -5.37
N LEU A 349 43.56 -22.03 -4.07
CA LEU A 349 42.18 -21.98 -3.57
C LEU A 349 41.49 -20.67 -3.97
N LEU A 350 40.16 -20.66 -3.86
CA LEU A 350 39.35 -19.48 -4.10
C LEU A 350 39.76 -18.33 -3.17
N THR A 351 39.81 -17.13 -3.73
CA THR A 351 39.84 -15.89 -2.95
C THR A 351 38.47 -15.62 -2.33
N GLN A 352 38.41 -14.80 -1.28
CA GLN A 352 37.14 -14.47 -0.60
C GLN A 352 36.06 -13.93 -1.56
N SER A 353 36.44 -13.11 -2.54
CA SER A 353 35.50 -12.57 -3.54
C SER A 353 35.02 -13.64 -4.52
N GLU A 354 35.87 -14.60 -4.88
CA GLU A 354 35.46 -15.75 -5.70
C GLU A 354 34.56 -16.69 -4.92
N GLU A 355 34.85 -16.96 -3.64
CA GLU A 355 33.98 -17.73 -2.75
C GLU A 355 32.59 -17.09 -2.66
N GLN A 356 32.53 -15.78 -2.41
CA GLN A 356 31.26 -15.06 -2.37
C GLN A 356 30.49 -15.15 -3.68
N ARG A 357 31.16 -14.95 -4.82
CA ARG A 357 30.51 -15.03 -6.13
C ARG A 357 29.98 -16.43 -6.42
N ILE A 358 30.80 -17.47 -6.24
CA ILE A 358 30.42 -18.86 -6.54
C ILE A 358 29.36 -19.35 -5.57
N GLY A 359 29.54 -19.07 -4.28
CA GLY A 359 28.58 -19.44 -3.24
C GLY A 359 27.24 -18.74 -3.44
N ASN A 360 27.22 -17.42 -3.68
CA ASN A 360 25.98 -16.67 -3.93
C ASN A 360 25.27 -17.18 -5.17
N GLN A 361 26.01 -17.49 -6.25
CA GLN A 361 25.43 -18.03 -7.47
C GLN A 361 24.78 -19.40 -7.23
N ALA A 362 25.44 -20.28 -6.47
CA ALA A 362 24.89 -21.60 -6.15
C ALA A 362 23.70 -21.52 -5.20
N GLY A 363 23.78 -20.69 -4.16
CA GLY A 363 22.68 -20.47 -3.22
C GLY A 363 21.46 -19.83 -3.89
N LEU A 364 21.67 -18.86 -4.79
CA LEU A 364 20.60 -18.27 -5.59
C LEU A 364 19.96 -19.32 -6.51
N ALA A 365 20.76 -20.18 -7.15
CA ALA A 365 20.23 -21.24 -8.00
C ALA A 365 19.37 -22.24 -7.22
N GLU A 366 19.79 -22.63 -6.02
CA GLU A 366 19.01 -23.50 -5.12
C GLU A 366 17.67 -22.85 -4.75
N LEU A 367 17.68 -21.59 -4.29
CA LEU A 367 16.45 -20.87 -3.94
C LEU A 367 15.53 -20.68 -5.15
N ARG A 368 16.08 -20.42 -6.34
CA ARG A 368 15.28 -20.32 -7.56
C ARG A 368 14.56 -21.62 -7.86
N ASP A 369 15.21 -22.77 -7.68
CA ASP A 369 14.58 -24.08 -7.90
C ASP A 369 13.43 -24.29 -6.90
N ASP A 370 13.70 -24.07 -5.60
CA ASP A 370 12.72 -24.16 -4.51
C ASP A 370 11.49 -23.26 -4.75
N ILE A 371 11.72 -22.01 -5.14
CA ILE A 371 10.67 -21.01 -5.37
C ILE A 371 9.92 -21.29 -6.66
N SER A 372 10.60 -21.70 -7.73
CA SER A 372 9.98 -21.89 -9.05
C SER A 372 8.84 -22.92 -9.02
N GLY A 373 8.98 -23.99 -8.23
CA GLY A 373 7.95 -25.01 -8.09
C GLY A 373 6.65 -24.51 -7.45
N ILE A 374 6.71 -23.43 -6.68
CA ILE A 374 5.56 -22.85 -5.96
C ILE A 374 5.01 -21.64 -6.70
N TYR A 375 5.87 -20.80 -7.28
CA TYR A 375 5.52 -19.44 -7.70
C TYR A 375 5.39 -19.24 -9.21
N THR A 376 5.81 -20.20 -10.05
CA THR A 376 5.75 -20.04 -11.52
C THR A 376 4.33 -19.75 -12.01
N ASP A 377 3.35 -20.55 -11.57
CA ASP A 377 1.95 -20.37 -11.97
C ASP A 377 1.39 -19.06 -11.41
N ARG A 378 1.67 -18.76 -10.13
CA ARG A 378 1.24 -17.53 -9.47
C ARG A 378 1.73 -16.27 -10.21
N PHE A 379 3.02 -16.19 -10.52
CA PHE A 379 3.57 -15.02 -11.23
C PHE A 379 3.08 -14.96 -12.68
N GLY A 380 2.79 -16.10 -13.30
CA GLY A 380 2.11 -16.16 -14.59
C GLY A 380 0.71 -15.53 -14.53
N ASP A 381 -0.10 -15.93 -13.55
CA ASP A 381 -1.43 -15.39 -13.32
C ASP A 381 -1.40 -13.89 -12.99
N GLU A 382 -0.43 -13.44 -12.20
CA GLU A 382 -0.22 -12.02 -11.89
C GLU A 382 0.13 -11.21 -13.14
N TRP A 383 0.98 -11.74 -14.03
CA TRP A 383 1.29 -11.11 -15.31
C TRP A 383 0.04 -11.02 -16.19
N ASP A 384 -0.69 -12.12 -16.33
CA ASP A 384 -1.91 -12.21 -17.14
C ASP A 384 -2.99 -11.24 -16.63
N ALA A 385 -3.19 -11.14 -15.31
CA ALA A 385 -4.13 -10.22 -14.70
C ALA A 385 -3.76 -8.74 -14.93
N ARG A 386 -2.49 -8.37 -14.68
CA ARG A 386 -2.02 -6.99 -14.88
C ARG A 386 -2.10 -6.59 -16.35
N TRP A 387 -1.64 -7.46 -17.25
CA TRP A 387 -1.67 -7.22 -18.69
C TRP A 387 -3.12 -7.07 -19.19
N TYR A 388 -4.03 -7.95 -18.77
CA TYR A 388 -5.43 -7.91 -19.22
C TYR A 388 -6.16 -6.63 -18.77
N HIS A 389 -6.00 -6.23 -17.52
CA HIS A 389 -6.59 -4.99 -17.01
C HIS A 389 -6.10 -3.78 -17.81
N GLN A 390 -4.81 -3.74 -18.14
CA GLN A 390 -4.19 -2.60 -18.82
C GLN A 390 -4.46 -2.58 -20.33
N ALA A 391 -4.45 -3.75 -20.99
CA ALA A 391 -4.82 -3.85 -22.40
C ALA A 391 -6.29 -3.46 -22.62
N ARG A 392 -7.17 -3.83 -21.69
CA ARG A 392 -8.57 -3.39 -21.70
C ARG A 392 -8.69 -1.87 -21.59
N ASP A 393 -7.97 -1.27 -20.64
CA ASP A 393 -8.03 0.18 -20.39
C ASP A 393 -7.36 0.99 -21.53
N PHE A 394 -6.48 0.38 -22.33
CA PHE A 394 -5.89 1.00 -23.53
C PHE A 394 -6.76 0.83 -24.79
N LEU A 395 -7.43 -0.31 -24.95
CA LEU A 395 -8.19 -0.65 -26.17
C LEU A 395 -9.65 -0.21 -26.14
N LEU A 396 -10.22 0.02 -24.95
CA LEU A 396 -11.58 0.52 -24.82
C LEU A 396 -11.54 2.03 -24.51
N PRO A 397 -12.12 2.90 -25.37
CA PRO A 397 -12.27 4.31 -25.01
C PRO A 397 -13.16 4.43 -23.76
N PRO A 398 -12.95 5.49 -22.95
CA PRO A 398 -13.64 5.69 -21.67
C PRO A 398 -15.16 5.75 -21.78
#